data_AF-A0A379TBD4-F1
#
_entry.id   AF-A0A379TBD4-F1
#
_cell.length_a   1.000
_cell.length_b   1.000
_cell.length_c   1.000
_cell.angle_alpha   90.00
_cell.angle_beta   90.00
_cell.angle_gamma   90.00
#
_symmetry.space_group_name_H-M   'P 1'
#
loop_
_entity.id
_entity.type
_entity.pdbx_description
1 polymer ?
#
loop_
_entity_poly.entity_id
_entity_poly.type
_entity_poly.pdbx_seq_one_letter_code
_entity_poly.pdbx_strand_id
1 'polypeptide(L)'
;MLTIGCSLLTKKDSALMRFNHSRSLALWPVSEAMADIVTSALRIGAKTNGAMDITVGPLVNLWGFGPERQPLHIPTQVQIDAAKAKTGLQHLQVIDRAGHQFLQKDLPDLYVDLSTVGEGYAADHLARLMEQEGIARYLVSVGGALSSRGMNAQGQPWRVAIQKPTDRGKRGTSDCGYQRAWHQYLRQLPQLL
;
A
#
# COMPACT_ATOMS: atom_id res chain seq x y z
N MET A 1 -11.78 -2.92 19.11
CA MET A 1 -10.53 -3.19 18.37
C MET A 1 -10.89 -3.16 16.89
N LEU A 2 -10.81 -1.97 16.27
CA LEU A 2 -11.07 -1.83 14.84
C LEU A 2 -9.85 -2.35 14.09
N THR A 3 -10.04 -3.42 13.33
CA THR A 3 -9.03 -4.03 12.48
C THR A 3 -8.60 -3.00 11.44
N ILE A 4 -7.31 -2.61 11.48
CA ILE A 4 -6.67 -1.70 10.55
C ILE A 4 -6.53 -2.45 9.22
N GLY A 5 -7.49 -2.20 8.33
CA GLY A 5 -7.52 -2.67 6.95
C GLY A 5 -8.26 -1.68 6.06
N CYS A 6 -8.27 -0.39 6.44
CA CYS A 6 -8.94 0.64 5.65
C CYS A 6 -8.01 1.08 4.52
N SER A 7 -7.98 0.23 3.49
CA SER A 7 -7.25 0.42 2.24
C SER A 7 -7.61 1.76 1.59
N LEU A 8 -6.60 2.44 1.02
CA LEU A 8 -6.76 3.62 0.16
C LEU A 8 -7.66 3.37 -1.06
N LEU A 9 -7.98 2.10 -1.34
CA LEU A 9 -8.89 1.65 -2.41
C LEU A 9 -10.38 1.70 -2.03
N THR A 10 -10.72 1.97 -0.78
CA THR A 10 -12.13 1.92 -0.30
C THR A 10 -13.00 3.09 -0.79
N LYS A 11 -12.39 4.24 -1.13
CA LYS A 11 -13.10 5.38 -1.72
C LYS A 11 -13.07 5.30 -3.24
N LYS A 12 -14.19 4.88 -3.82
CA LYS A 12 -14.36 4.70 -5.28
C LYS A 12 -14.04 5.96 -6.11
N ASP A 13 -14.26 7.14 -5.54
CA ASP A 13 -13.99 8.42 -6.21
C ASP A 13 -12.66 9.07 -5.77
N SER A 14 -11.72 8.30 -5.22
CA SER A 14 -10.39 8.84 -4.90
C SER A 14 -9.59 9.16 -6.16
N ALA A 15 -8.57 10.02 -6.04
CA ALA A 15 -7.68 10.36 -7.15
C ALA A 15 -6.98 9.11 -7.73
N LEU A 16 -6.57 8.18 -6.86
CA LEU A 16 -5.97 6.90 -7.24
C LEU A 16 -6.98 6.02 -8.00
N MET A 17 -8.22 5.92 -7.50
CA MET A 17 -9.25 5.10 -8.15
C MET A 17 -9.64 5.64 -9.52
N ARG A 18 -9.70 6.96 -9.70
CA ARG A 18 -9.91 7.57 -11.03
C ARG A 18 -8.80 7.21 -12.01
N PHE A 19 -7.54 7.18 -11.56
CA PHE A 19 -6.41 6.71 -12.38
C PHE A 19 -6.55 5.22 -12.73
N ASN A 20 -6.88 4.36 -11.75
CA ASN A 20 -7.07 2.93 -11.97
C ASN A 20 -8.22 2.62 -12.95
N HIS A 21 -9.33 3.36 -12.87
CA HIS A 21 -10.47 3.17 -13.76
C HIS A 21 -10.25 3.74 -15.17
N SER A 22 -9.31 4.68 -15.33
CA SER A 22 -8.97 5.22 -16.64
C SER A 22 -8.31 4.15 -17.51
N ARG A 23 -8.77 4.02 -18.77
CA ARG A 23 -8.14 3.20 -19.80
C ARG A 23 -7.05 3.95 -20.59
N SER A 24 -6.85 5.24 -20.28
CA SER A 24 -5.93 6.10 -21.01
C SER A 24 -4.47 5.72 -20.74
N LEU A 25 -3.66 5.77 -21.80
CA LEU A 25 -2.19 5.66 -21.74
C LEU A 25 -1.50 7.03 -21.82
N ALA A 26 -2.29 8.10 -21.90
CA ALA A 26 -1.77 9.46 -21.89
C ALA A 26 -1.33 9.87 -20.47
N LEU A 27 -0.64 11.00 -20.38
CA LEU A 27 -0.28 11.62 -19.11
C LEU A 27 -1.54 11.90 -18.28
N TRP A 28 -1.56 11.37 -17.05
CA TRP A 28 -2.65 11.57 -16.10
C TRP A 28 -2.23 12.57 -15.02
N PRO A 29 -2.86 13.75 -14.94
CA PRO A 29 -2.49 14.75 -13.94
C PRO A 29 -2.71 14.25 -12.52
N VAL A 30 -1.72 14.48 -11.65
CA VAL A 30 -1.78 14.15 -10.23
C VAL A 30 -1.22 15.27 -9.36
N SER A 31 -1.48 15.20 -8.05
CA SER A 31 -0.83 16.08 -7.09
C SER A 31 0.63 15.69 -6.87
N GLU A 32 1.44 16.63 -6.39
CA GLU A 32 2.81 16.36 -5.94
C GLU A 32 2.88 15.23 -4.92
N ALA A 33 2.01 15.26 -3.92
CA ALA A 33 1.92 14.18 -2.92
C ALA A 33 1.71 12.79 -3.52
N MET A 34 0.90 12.68 -4.59
CA MET A 34 0.68 11.40 -5.29
C MET A 34 1.92 11.00 -6.10
N ALA A 35 2.56 11.95 -6.77
CA ALA A 35 3.80 11.70 -7.49
C ALA A 35 4.93 11.25 -6.56
N ASP A 36 5.05 11.86 -5.38
CA ASP A 36 6.06 11.54 -4.37
C ASP A 36 5.90 10.14 -3.79
N ILE A 37 4.67 9.77 -3.41
CA ILE A 37 4.40 8.43 -2.86
C ILE A 37 4.62 7.34 -3.91
N VAL A 38 4.20 7.56 -5.17
CA VAL A 38 4.43 6.61 -6.26
C VAL A 38 5.91 6.52 -6.60
N THR A 39 6.63 7.64 -6.67
CA THR A 39 8.08 7.66 -6.92
C THR A 39 8.83 6.87 -5.84
N SER A 40 8.45 7.06 -4.58
CA SER A 40 9.05 6.34 -3.45
C SER A 40 8.76 4.84 -3.54
N ALA A 41 7.52 4.47 -3.87
CA ALA A 41 7.14 3.08 -4.05
C ALA A 41 7.88 2.39 -5.21
N LEU A 42 7.98 3.05 -6.38
CA LEU A 42 8.74 2.53 -7.54
C LEU A 42 10.21 2.30 -7.18
N ARG A 43 10.83 3.24 -6.44
CA ARG A 43 12.22 3.10 -5.96
C ARG A 43 12.39 1.94 -4.99
N ILE A 44 11.47 1.76 -4.04
CA ILE A 44 11.51 0.63 -3.09
C ILE A 44 11.31 -0.69 -3.85
N GLY A 45 10.39 -0.73 -4.80
CA GLY A 45 10.19 -1.91 -5.64
C GLY A 45 11.43 -2.31 -6.42
N ALA A 46 12.12 -1.34 -7.04
CA ALA A 46 13.40 -1.59 -7.69
C ALA A 46 14.47 -2.11 -6.72
N LYS A 47 14.61 -1.51 -5.53
CA LYS A 47 15.58 -1.93 -4.50
C LYS A 47 15.30 -3.29 -3.88
N THR A 48 14.05 -3.75 -3.96
CA THR A 48 13.60 -5.05 -3.44
C THR A 48 13.46 -6.10 -4.53
N ASN A 49 13.97 -5.83 -5.75
CA ASN A 49 13.85 -6.71 -6.91
C ASN A 49 12.41 -7.13 -7.21
N GLY A 50 11.46 -6.19 -7.08
CA GLY A 50 10.03 -6.45 -7.31
C GLY A 50 9.28 -7.10 -6.16
N ALA A 51 9.93 -7.43 -5.04
CA ALA A 51 9.23 -8.01 -3.88
C ALA A 51 8.20 -7.04 -3.28
N MET A 52 8.44 -5.74 -3.38
CA MET A 52 7.46 -4.69 -3.11
C MET A 52 6.93 -4.14 -4.44
N ASP A 53 5.71 -4.52 -4.82
CA ASP A 53 5.10 -4.08 -6.06
C ASP A 53 3.72 -3.45 -5.80
N ILE A 54 3.57 -2.15 -6.10
CA ILE A 54 2.31 -1.40 -5.93
C ILE A 54 1.32 -1.64 -7.07
N THR A 55 1.63 -2.47 -8.06
CA THR A 55 0.76 -2.81 -9.19
C THR A 55 0.08 -4.17 -9.04
N VAL A 56 0.31 -4.86 -7.92
CA VAL A 56 -0.29 -6.18 -7.59
C VAL A 56 -1.78 -6.12 -7.27
N GLY A 57 -2.43 -4.97 -7.47
CA GLY A 57 -3.86 -4.78 -7.25
C GLY A 57 -4.75 -5.87 -7.87
N PRO A 58 -4.52 -6.33 -9.12
CA PRO A 58 -5.32 -7.41 -9.70
C PRO A 58 -5.21 -8.72 -8.92
N LEU A 59 -4.03 -9.05 -8.39
CA LEU A 59 -3.81 -10.22 -7.56
C LEU A 59 -4.47 -10.04 -6.18
N VAL A 60 -4.28 -8.88 -5.55
CA VAL A 60 -4.91 -8.54 -4.26
C VAL A 60 -6.43 -8.67 -4.33
N ASN A 61 -7.04 -8.17 -5.40
CA ASN A 61 -8.49 -8.30 -5.64
C ASN A 61 -8.90 -9.76 -5.89
N LEU A 62 -8.15 -10.50 -6.73
CA LEU A 62 -8.41 -11.91 -7.04
C LEU A 62 -8.45 -12.79 -5.78
N TRP A 63 -7.61 -12.48 -4.79
CA TRP A 63 -7.54 -13.20 -3.51
C TRP A 63 -8.52 -12.67 -2.45
N GLY A 64 -9.32 -11.63 -2.75
CA GLY A 64 -10.31 -11.07 -1.84
C GLY A 64 -9.73 -10.20 -0.72
N PHE A 65 -8.49 -9.72 -0.89
CA PHE A 65 -7.85 -8.76 0.03
C PHE A 65 -8.13 -7.30 -0.36
N GLY A 66 -8.64 -7.07 -1.57
CA GLY A 66 -9.05 -5.76 -2.06
C GLY A 66 -10.52 -5.43 -1.82
N PRO A 67 -11.03 -4.33 -2.39
CA PRO A 67 -12.43 -3.90 -2.25
C PRO A 67 -13.43 -4.77 -3.04
N GLU A 68 -12.94 -5.65 -3.91
CA GLU A 68 -13.77 -6.59 -4.66
C GLU A 68 -14.32 -7.70 -3.75
N ARG A 69 -15.41 -8.36 -4.20
CA ARG A 69 -16.06 -9.41 -3.40
C ARG A 69 -15.09 -10.56 -3.12
N GLN A 70 -15.14 -11.10 -1.89
CA GLN A 70 -14.38 -12.28 -1.53
C GLN A 70 -14.71 -13.45 -2.48
N PRO A 71 -13.69 -14.12 -3.04
CA PRO A 71 -13.91 -15.24 -3.92
C PRO A 71 -14.47 -16.44 -3.13
N LEU A 72 -15.43 -17.15 -3.73
CA LEU A 72 -16.02 -18.35 -3.13
C LEU A 72 -15.09 -19.57 -3.18
N HIS A 73 -14.12 -19.53 -4.09
CA HIS A 73 -13.17 -20.61 -4.35
C HIS A 73 -11.76 -20.06 -4.50
N ILE A 74 -10.77 -20.94 -4.29
CA ILE A 74 -9.37 -20.63 -4.52
C ILE A 74 -9.18 -20.32 -6.02
N PRO A 75 -8.49 -19.21 -6.38
CA PRO A 75 -8.22 -18.90 -7.78
C PRO A 75 -7.49 -20.05 -8.49
N THR A 76 -7.88 -20.33 -9.74
CA THR A 76 -7.18 -21.30 -10.58
C THR A 76 -5.88 -20.70 -11.11
N GLN A 77 -4.93 -21.55 -11.53
CA GLN A 77 -3.66 -21.06 -12.11
C GLN A 77 -3.90 -20.13 -13.31
N VAL A 78 -4.89 -20.43 -14.15
CA VAL A 78 -5.27 -19.59 -15.31
C VAL A 78 -5.72 -18.20 -14.86
N GLN A 79 -6.47 -18.09 -13.75
CA GLN A 79 -6.89 -16.81 -13.19
C GLN A 79 -5.70 -16.04 -12.61
N ILE A 80 -4.78 -16.74 -11.94
CA ILE A 80 -3.56 -16.16 -11.38
C ILE A 80 -2.70 -15.59 -12.52
N ASP A 81 -2.44 -16.37 -13.57
CA ASP A 81 -1.62 -15.96 -14.71
C ASP A 81 -2.25 -14.75 -15.43
N ALA A 82 -3.57 -14.74 -15.60
CA ALA A 82 -4.30 -13.60 -16.17
C ALA A 82 -4.20 -12.33 -15.32
N ALA A 83 -4.13 -12.45 -13.99
CA ALA A 83 -3.90 -11.31 -13.08
C ALA A 83 -2.44 -10.86 -13.08
N LYS A 84 -1.47 -11.79 -13.11
CA LYS A 84 -0.04 -11.49 -13.24
C LYS A 84 0.27 -10.74 -14.53
N ALA A 85 -0.38 -11.09 -15.64
CA ALA A 85 -0.24 -10.37 -16.91
C ALA A 85 -0.70 -8.89 -16.86
N LYS A 86 -1.42 -8.49 -15.79
CA LYS A 86 -1.88 -7.12 -15.54
C LYS A 86 -1.04 -6.36 -14.52
N THR A 87 0.10 -6.93 -14.11
CA THR A 87 0.96 -6.45 -13.03
C THR A 87 2.36 -6.19 -13.55
N GLY A 88 3.04 -5.19 -13.00
CA GLY A 88 4.46 -4.93 -13.20
C GLY A 88 4.81 -3.46 -13.01
N LEU A 89 5.79 -3.18 -12.15
CA LEU A 89 6.29 -1.82 -11.89
C LEU A 89 6.78 -1.10 -13.15
N GLN A 90 7.33 -1.83 -14.12
CA GLN A 90 7.79 -1.28 -15.41
C GLN A 90 6.67 -0.61 -16.21
N HIS A 91 5.41 -0.93 -15.91
CA HIS A 91 4.24 -0.38 -16.59
C HIS A 91 3.76 0.96 -16.00
N LEU A 92 4.43 1.49 -14.97
CA LEU A 92 4.06 2.72 -14.29
C LEU A 92 5.25 3.67 -14.20
N GLN A 93 5.04 4.93 -14.57
CA GLN A 93 6.04 5.97 -14.43
C GLN A 93 5.45 7.28 -13.90
N VAL A 94 6.32 8.05 -13.23
CA VAL A 94 6.03 9.42 -12.77
C VAL A 94 6.78 10.37 -13.69
N ILE A 95 6.07 11.40 -14.18
CA ILE A 95 6.61 12.39 -15.10
C ILE A 95 6.39 13.78 -14.51
N ASP A 96 7.48 14.53 -14.38
CA ASP A 96 7.45 15.98 -14.12
C ASP A 96 7.50 16.70 -15.47
N ARG A 97 6.56 17.62 -15.69
CA ARG A 97 6.59 18.51 -16.86
C ARG A 97 6.14 19.92 -16.48
N ALA A 98 7.06 20.86 -16.59
CA ALA A 98 6.80 22.29 -16.39
C ALA A 98 6.16 22.59 -15.01
N GLY A 99 6.61 21.92 -13.95
CA GLY A 99 6.08 22.11 -12.60
C GLY A 99 4.74 21.40 -12.34
N HIS A 100 4.28 20.57 -13.26
CA HIS A 100 3.11 19.71 -13.08
C HIS A 100 3.54 18.24 -13.00
N GLN A 101 2.86 17.49 -12.14
CA GLN A 101 3.13 16.07 -11.94
C GLN A 101 2.10 15.19 -12.65
N PHE A 102 2.58 14.11 -13.26
CA PHE A 102 1.77 13.16 -13.99
C PHE A 102 2.13 11.73 -13.64
N LEU A 103 1.13 10.86 -13.64
CA LEU A 103 1.34 9.42 -13.77
C LEU A 103 1.09 9.00 -15.20
N GLN A 104 1.84 8.01 -15.67
CA GLN A 104 1.57 7.37 -16.95
C GLN A 104 1.69 5.86 -16.80
N LYS A 105 0.77 5.15 -17.45
CA LYS A 105 0.82 3.70 -17.61
C LYS A 105 0.81 3.34 -19.09
N ASP A 106 1.46 2.24 -19.43
CA ASP A 106 1.44 1.66 -20.79
C ASP A 106 0.48 0.45 -20.90
N LEU A 107 -0.06 -0.01 -19.76
CA LEU A 107 -1.02 -1.10 -19.66
C LEU A 107 -2.39 -0.57 -19.21
N PRO A 108 -3.45 -0.64 -20.04
CA PRO A 108 -4.76 -0.03 -19.71
C PRO A 108 -5.38 -0.56 -18.42
N ASP A 109 -5.20 -1.87 -18.19
CA ASP A 109 -5.73 -2.61 -17.04
C ASP A 109 -4.84 -2.54 -15.79
N LEU A 110 -3.74 -1.78 -15.81
CA LEU A 110 -2.88 -1.63 -14.64
C LEU A 110 -3.65 -1.02 -13.48
N TYR A 111 -3.54 -1.66 -12.32
CA TYR A 111 -4.23 -1.27 -11.10
C TYR A 111 -3.21 -1.03 -9.99
N VAL A 112 -3.10 0.24 -9.57
CA VAL A 112 -2.17 0.66 -8.53
C VAL A 112 -2.84 0.57 -7.16
N ASP A 113 -2.19 -0.13 -6.24
CA ASP A 113 -2.53 -0.26 -4.84
C ASP A 113 -1.41 0.31 -3.95
N LEU A 114 -1.72 1.42 -3.27
CA LEU A 114 -0.81 2.09 -2.34
C LEU A 114 -1.01 1.68 -0.89
N SER A 115 -1.82 0.64 -0.60
CA SER A 115 -2.16 0.23 0.77
C SER A 115 -0.94 -0.07 1.63
N THR A 116 0.13 -0.60 1.04
CA THR A 116 1.37 -0.95 1.75
C THR A 116 2.32 0.23 2.00
N VAL A 117 2.10 1.39 1.38
CA VAL A 117 2.94 2.61 1.58
C VAL A 117 2.15 3.78 2.18
N GLY A 118 0.82 3.75 2.08
CA GLY A 118 -0.06 4.85 2.45
C GLY A 118 0.06 5.28 3.91
N GLU A 119 0.08 4.31 4.84
CA GLU A 119 0.21 4.59 6.27
C GLU A 119 1.54 5.27 6.61
N GLY A 120 2.64 4.78 6.03
CA GLY A 120 3.96 5.37 6.19
C GLY A 120 4.03 6.81 5.67
N TYR A 121 3.51 7.03 4.46
CA TYR A 121 3.46 8.38 3.87
C TYR A 121 2.64 9.36 4.71
N ALA A 122 1.49 8.91 5.26
CA ALA A 122 0.66 9.73 6.13
C ALA A 122 1.37 10.07 7.45
N ALA A 123 2.06 9.10 8.06
CA ALA A 123 2.84 9.32 9.28
C ALA A 123 3.96 10.33 9.04
N ASP A 124 4.67 10.24 7.92
CA ASP A 124 5.73 11.18 7.55
C ASP A 124 5.19 12.60 7.27
N HIS A 125 4.03 12.70 6.62
CA HIS A 125 3.40 13.98 6.36
C HIS A 125 2.93 14.67 7.65
N LEU A 126 2.36 13.90 8.58
CA LEU A 126 2.00 14.41 9.91
C LEU A 126 3.23 14.83 10.70
N ALA A 127 4.34 14.08 10.63
CA ALA A 127 5.60 14.46 11.26
C ALA A 127 6.10 15.82 10.74
N ARG A 128 6.12 16.03 9.41
CA ARG A 128 6.48 17.33 8.82
C ARG A 128 5.56 18.47 9.26
N LEU A 129 4.25 18.21 9.39
CA LEU A 129 3.30 19.20 9.90
C LEU A 129 3.64 19.61 11.34
N MET A 130 3.98 18.66 12.21
CA MET A 130 4.40 18.98 13.58
C MET A 130 5.62 19.91 13.59
N GLU A 131 6.59 19.66 12.70
CA GLU A 131 7.78 20.50 12.58
C GLU A 131 7.45 21.93 12.09
N GLN A 132 6.53 22.05 11.13
CA GLN A 132 6.05 23.34 10.61
C GLN A 132 5.32 24.15 11.69
N GLU A 133 4.57 23.49 12.57
CA GLU A 133 3.91 24.10 13.72
C GLU A 133 4.87 24.39 14.90
N GLY A 134 6.18 24.18 14.72
CA GLY A 134 7.19 24.44 15.75
C GLY A 134 7.22 23.39 16.88
N ILE A 135 6.54 22.26 16.70
CA ILE A 135 6.49 21.18 17.69
C ILE A 135 7.74 20.30 17.50
N ALA A 136 8.74 20.51 18.35
CA ALA A 136 10.02 19.79 18.28
C ALA A 136 10.02 18.40 18.95
N ARG A 137 8.94 18.01 19.64
CA ARG A 137 8.82 16.75 20.40
C ARG A 137 7.49 16.08 20.10
N TYR A 138 7.52 14.95 19.38
CA TYR A 138 6.31 14.24 19.00
C TYR A 138 6.55 12.74 18.77
N LEU A 139 5.46 11.98 18.84
CA LEU A 139 5.31 10.62 18.34
C LEU A 139 4.00 10.57 17.54
N VAL A 140 4.12 10.32 16.24
CA VAL A 140 3.01 10.18 15.29
C VAL A 140 2.78 8.71 15.00
N SER A 141 1.51 8.31 14.93
CA SER A 141 1.09 6.97 14.57
C SER A 141 -0.05 7.01 13.56
N VAL A 142 0.09 6.26 12.47
CA VAL A 142 -0.97 6.00 11.48
C VAL A 142 -1.00 4.50 11.23
N GLY A 143 -2.02 3.81 11.74
CA GLY A 143 -2.11 2.36 11.62
C GLY A 143 -0.91 1.66 12.29
N GLY A 144 -0.11 0.94 11.50
CA GLY A 144 1.14 0.33 11.96
C GLY A 144 2.39 1.21 11.79
N ALA A 145 2.29 2.33 11.07
CA ALA A 145 3.41 3.23 10.79
C ALA A 145 3.61 4.27 11.89
N LEU A 146 4.88 4.50 12.26
CA LEU A 146 5.27 5.38 13.37
C LEU A 146 6.41 6.32 12.94
N SER A 147 6.34 7.58 13.38
CA SER A 147 7.42 8.55 13.24
C SER A 147 7.58 9.32 14.55
N SER A 148 8.81 9.66 14.95
CA SER A 148 9.06 10.32 16.23
C SER A 148 10.23 11.29 16.18
N ARG A 149 10.17 12.33 17.01
CA ARG A 149 11.24 13.31 17.18
C ARG A 149 11.32 13.75 18.64
N GLY A 150 12.56 13.97 19.12
CA GLY A 150 12.83 14.48 20.46
C GLY A 150 12.55 13.48 21.58
N MET A 151 12.22 14.01 22.74
CA MET A 151 11.95 13.25 23.96
C MET A 151 10.49 13.41 24.39
N ASN A 152 9.98 12.44 25.14
CA ASN A 152 8.66 12.52 25.77
C ASN A 152 8.62 13.54 26.92
N ALA A 153 7.45 13.68 27.56
CA ALA A 153 7.25 14.62 28.67
C ALA A 153 8.16 14.36 29.88
N GLN A 154 8.70 13.14 30.03
CA GLN A 154 9.65 12.77 31.09
C GLN A 154 11.12 12.96 30.68
N GLY A 155 11.39 13.57 29.52
CA GLY A 155 12.75 13.76 29.00
C GLY A 155 13.43 12.48 28.53
N GLN A 156 12.66 11.42 28.26
CA GLN A 156 13.15 10.11 27.80
C GLN A 156 12.84 9.91 26.31
N PRO A 157 13.62 9.06 25.60
CA PRO A 157 13.27 8.66 24.24
C PRO A 157 11.88 8.05 24.18
N TRP A 158 11.18 8.27 23.05
CA TRP A 158 9.88 7.66 22.80
C TRP A 158 10.00 6.13 22.83
N ARG A 159 9.18 5.47 23.63
CA ARG A 159 9.17 4.00 23.72
C ARG A 159 8.18 3.43 22.71
N VAL A 160 8.69 2.70 21.74
CA VAL A 160 7.90 1.92 20.77
C VAL A 160 8.11 0.44 21.04
N ALA A 161 7.02 -0.29 21.33
CA ALA A 161 7.08 -1.71 21.62
C ALA A 161 6.78 -2.53 20.36
N ILE A 162 7.64 -3.51 20.06
CA ILE A 162 7.44 -4.48 18.97
C ILE A 162 6.92 -5.77 19.58
N GLN A 163 5.75 -6.24 19.12
CA GLN A 163 5.21 -7.51 19.58
C GLN A 163 6.04 -8.66 19.02
N LYS A 164 6.48 -9.57 19.90
CA LYS A 164 7.06 -10.84 19.47
C LYS A 164 5.91 -11.78 19.10
N PRO A 165 5.82 -12.27 17.85
CA PRO A 165 4.84 -13.28 17.51
C PRO A 165 5.17 -14.53 18.31
N THR A 166 4.35 -14.81 19.32
CA THR A 166 4.38 -16.05 20.09
C THR A 166 3.05 -16.76 19.84
N ASP A 167 3.08 -18.09 19.75
CA ASP A 167 1.90 -18.92 19.44
C ASP A 167 0.73 -18.76 20.45
N ARG A 168 0.92 -17.98 21.52
CA ARG A 168 -0.04 -17.76 22.61
C ARG A 168 -0.62 -16.34 22.69
N GLY A 169 -0.47 -15.51 21.66
CA GLY A 169 -1.22 -14.26 21.54
C GLY A 169 -2.69 -14.56 21.22
N LYS A 170 -3.63 -14.01 22.02
CA LYS A 170 -5.08 -14.18 21.82
C LYS A 170 -5.41 -14.01 20.33
N ARG A 171 -5.90 -15.09 19.72
CA ARG A 171 -6.58 -15.06 18.42
C ARG A 171 -7.71 -14.05 18.54
N GLY A 172 -7.44 -12.79 18.19
CA GLY A 172 -8.49 -11.87 17.78
C GLY A 172 -9.25 -12.62 16.70
N THR A 173 -10.56 -12.72 16.87
CA THR A 173 -11.48 -13.40 15.95
C THR A 173 -11.47 -12.69 14.59
N SER A 174 -10.40 -12.89 13.82
CA SER A 174 -10.36 -12.60 12.40
C SER A 174 -10.83 -13.86 11.69
N ASP A 175 -12.11 -13.80 11.37
CA ASP A 175 -12.89 -14.58 10.40
C ASP A 175 -12.17 -15.78 9.72
N CYS A 176 -12.74 -16.97 9.87
CA CYS A 176 -12.20 -18.25 9.42
C CYS A 176 -11.97 -18.33 7.88
N GLY A 177 -12.44 -17.34 7.12
CA GLY A 177 -12.12 -17.15 5.68
C GLY A 177 -10.76 -16.52 5.42
N TYR A 178 -10.37 -15.49 6.18
CA TYR A 178 -9.16 -14.69 5.94
C TYR A 178 -7.88 -15.51 6.20
N GLN A 179 -7.87 -16.35 7.23
CA GLN A 179 -6.71 -17.18 7.57
C GLN A 179 -6.42 -18.27 6.52
N ARG A 180 -7.46 -18.84 5.88
CA ARG A 180 -7.27 -19.86 4.84
C ARG A 180 -6.71 -19.27 3.55
N ALA A 181 -7.26 -18.13 3.12
CA ALA A 181 -6.75 -17.39 1.97
C ALA A 181 -5.28 -16.98 2.20
N TRP A 182 -4.96 -16.45 3.39
CA TRP A 182 -3.59 -16.03 3.75
C TRP A 182 -2.58 -17.19 3.77
N HIS A 183 -2.93 -18.33 4.38
CA HIS A 183 -2.05 -19.51 4.43
C HIS A 183 -1.81 -20.17 3.05
N GLN A 184 -2.73 -20.00 2.11
CA GLN A 184 -2.55 -20.52 0.75
C GLN A 184 -1.82 -19.53 -0.15
N TYR A 185 -2.11 -18.22 -0.02
CA TYR A 185 -1.31 -17.16 -0.62
C TYR A 185 0.17 -17.32 -0.26
N LEU A 186 0.51 -17.51 1.03
CA LEU A 186 1.90 -17.72 1.46
C LEU A 186 2.55 -18.98 0.88
N ARG A 187 1.76 -20.03 0.58
CA ARG A 187 2.28 -21.25 -0.09
C ARG A 187 2.56 -21.03 -1.57
N GLN A 188 1.82 -20.14 -2.21
CA GLN A 188 1.96 -19.81 -3.62
C GLN A 188 2.83 -18.58 -3.86
N LEU A 189 3.19 -17.81 -2.83
CA LEU A 189 4.07 -16.65 -2.87
C LEU A 189 5.37 -16.89 -3.67
N PRO A 190 6.06 -18.04 -3.56
CA PRO A 190 7.26 -18.31 -4.36
C PRO A 190 7.00 -18.45 -5.87
N GLN A 191 5.75 -18.67 -6.28
CA GLN A 191 5.32 -18.73 -7.69
C GLN A 191 4.76 -17.38 -8.17
N LEU A 192 4.51 -16.45 -7.25
CA LEU A 192 4.00 -15.11 -7.53
C LEU A 192 5.12 -14.09 -7.72
N LEU A 193 6.22 -14.22 -6.97
CA LEU A 193 7.51 -13.54 -7.19
C LEU A 193 8.26 -14.16 -8.38
#